data_AF-A0A6N6KEN8-F1
#
_entry.id   AF-A0A6N6KEN8-F1
#
_cell.length_a   1.000
_cell.length_b   1.000
_cell.length_c   1.000
_cell.angle_alpha   90.00
_cell.angle_beta   90.00
_cell.angle_gamma   90.00
#
_symmetry.space_group_name_H-M   'P 1'
#
loop_
_entity.id
_entity.type
_entity.pdbx_description
1 polymer ?
#
loop_
_entity_poly.entity_id
_entity_poly.type
_entity_poly.pdbx_seq_one_letter_code
_entity_poly.pdbx_strand_id
1 'polypeptide(L)'
;MKLMSAYKDILVAETRRRIIEESIPRIKKCLGELEEKEIWYKPNDNSNSVGNLVLHLCGNVTQWIGSGLGKKPDNRTRDLEFMEKGPLPVSRLLDELQKIEE
;
A
#
# COMPACT_ATOMS: atom_id res chain seq x y z
N MET A 1 30.17 -3.54 -17.65
CA MET A 1 28.87 -4.23 -17.79
C MET A 1 28.48 -5.09 -16.57
N LYS A 2 29.32 -6.02 -16.07
CA LYS A 2 28.97 -6.87 -14.90
C LYS A 2 28.58 -6.09 -13.62
N LEU A 3 29.27 -4.98 -13.34
CA LEU A 3 29.03 -4.17 -12.14
C LEU A 3 27.64 -3.51 -12.14
N MET A 4 27.17 -3.02 -13.28
CA MET A 4 25.84 -2.39 -13.40
C MET A 4 24.70 -3.39 -13.24
N SER A 5 24.89 -4.64 -13.70
CA SER A 5 23.94 -5.72 -13.44
C SER A 5 23.86 -6.04 -11.95
N ALA A 6 25.01 -6.14 -11.26
CA ALA A 6 25.04 -6.40 -9.83
C ALA A 6 24.33 -5.30 -9.01
N TYR A 7 24.51 -4.02 -9.35
CA TYR A 7 23.80 -2.94 -8.66
C TYR A 7 22.28 -2.97 -8.90
N LYS A 8 21.85 -3.30 -10.12
CA LYS A 8 20.43 -3.47 -10.43
C LYS A 8 19.82 -4.58 -9.56
N ASP A 9 20.47 -5.73 -9.49
CA ASP A 9 19.95 -6.89 -8.75
C ASP A 9 19.89 -6.60 -7.25
N ILE A 10 20.90 -5.93 -6.69
CA ILE A 10 20.90 -5.48 -5.29
C ILE A 10 19.78 -4.47 -5.04
N LEU A 11 19.57 -3.50 -5.93
CA LEU A 11 18.52 -2.49 -5.77
C LEU A 11 17.13 -3.13 -5.80
N VAL A 12 16.89 -4.07 -6.71
CA VAL A 12 15.63 -4.81 -6.80
C VAL A 12 15.42 -5.65 -5.53
N ALA A 13 16.45 -6.37 -5.08
CA ALA A 13 16.37 -7.18 -3.87
C ALA A 13 16.07 -6.31 -2.62
N GLU A 14 16.78 -5.20 -2.43
CA GLU A 14 16.54 -4.31 -1.29
C GLU A 14 15.18 -3.61 -1.35
N THR A 15 14.70 -3.27 -2.55
CA THR A 15 13.37 -2.69 -2.74
C THR A 15 12.29 -3.72 -2.36
N ARG A 16 12.42 -4.96 -2.83
CA ARG A 16 11.52 -6.06 -2.47
C ARG A 16 11.53 -6.31 -0.96
N ARG A 17 12.71 -6.39 -0.35
CA ARG A 17 12.86 -6.60 1.09
C ARG A 17 12.15 -5.51 1.90
N ARG A 18 12.39 -4.24 1.57
CA ARG A 18 11.82 -3.11 2.32
C ARG A 18 10.32 -2.96 2.14
N ILE A 19 9.82 -3.09 0.91
CA ILE A 19 8.40 -2.88 0.61
C ILE A 19 7.59 -4.13 0.98
N ILE A 20 7.96 -5.29 0.43
CA ILE A 20 7.15 -6.51 0.51
C ILE A 20 7.45 -7.30 1.76
N GLU A 21 8.72 -7.61 2.03
CA GLU A 21 9.07 -8.54 3.12
C GLU A 21 9.00 -7.89 4.50
N GLU A 22 9.21 -6.57 4.59
CA GLU A 22 9.19 -5.84 5.85
C GLU A 22 7.92 -4.99 6.04
N SER A 23 7.64 -4.06 5.13
CA SER A 23 6.61 -3.04 5.37
C SER A 23 5.21 -3.62 5.34
N ILE A 24 4.88 -4.47 4.36
CA ILE A 24 3.54 -5.06 4.27
C ILE A 24 3.20 -5.92 5.50
N PRO A 25 4.03 -6.87 5.97
CA PRO A 25 3.76 -7.62 7.19
C PRO A 25 3.60 -6.74 8.43
N ARG A 26 4.38 -5.67 8.55
CA ARG A 26 4.23 -4.69 9.65
C ARG A 26 2.89 -3.97 9.58
N ILE A 27 2.46 -3.53 8.39
CA ILE A 27 1.15 -2.90 8.20
C ILE A 27 0.02 -3.89 8.54
N LYS A 28 0.09 -5.12 8.03
CA LYS A 28 -0.90 -6.17 8.34
C LYS A 28 -0.99 -6.43 9.84
N LYS A 29 0.16 -6.50 10.53
CA LYS A 29 0.19 -6.61 11.99
C LYS A 29 -0.51 -5.44 12.65
N CYS A 30 -0.13 -4.20 12.33
CA CYS A 30 -0.75 -3.00 12.91
C CYS A 30 -2.27 -2.96 12.68
N LEU A 31 -2.75 -3.36 11.50
CA LEU A 31 -4.19 -3.46 11.22
C LEU A 31 -4.89 -4.52 12.07
N GLY A 32 -4.20 -5.60 12.44
CA GLY A 32 -4.73 -6.65 13.33
C GLY A 32 -4.78 -6.26 14.81
N GLU A 33 -4.07 -5.21 15.21
CA GLU A 33 -4.05 -4.70 16.60
C GLU A 33 -5.09 -3.59 16.84
N LEU A 34 -5.81 -3.15 15.79
CA LEU A 34 -6.77 -2.05 15.84
C LEU A 34 -8.19 -2.55 15.58
N GLU A 35 -9.16 -1.99 16.30
CA GLU A 35 -10.58 -2.16 15.97
C GLU A 35 -10.95 -1.34 14.72
N GLU A 36 -12.01 -1.74 13.99
CA GLU A 36 -12.44 -1.04 12.77
C GLU A 36 -12.69 0.46 13.02
N LYS A 37 -13.31 0.82 14.15
CA LYS A 37 -13.52 2.23 14.51
C LYS A 37 -12.20 3.00 14.71
N GLU A 38 -11.14 2.34 15.15
CA GLU A 38 -9.83 2.97 15.36
C GLU A 38 -9.08 3.13 14.02
N ILE A 39 -9.24 2.17 13.11
CA ILE A 39 -8.70 2.24 11.75
C ILE A 39 -9.29 3.44 10.99
N TRP A 40 -10.59 3.70 11.18
CA TRP A 40 -11.32 4.76 10.51
C TRP A 40 -11.42 6.05 11.33
N TYR A 41 -10.79 6.10 12.51
CA TYR A 41 -10.74 7.30 13.33
C TYR A 41 -9.92 8.40 12.65
N LYS A 42 -10.43 9.64 12.79
CA LYS A 42 -9.74 10.87 12.36
C LYS A 42 -9.75 11.85 13.54
N PRO A 43 -8.60 12.43 13.95
CA PRO A 43 -8.58 13.42 15.02
C PRO A 43 -9.15 14.79 14.60
N ASN A 44 -9.26 15.06 13.30
CA ASN A 44 -9.89 16.24 12.71
C ASN A 44 -10.15 16.02 11.21
N ASP A 45 -10.87 16.94 10.57
CA ASP A 45 -11.24 16.86 9.15
C ASP A 45 -10.05 16.86 8.18
N ASN A 46 -8.96 17.53 8.57
CA ASN A 46 -7.74 17.67 7.76
C ASN A 46 -6.78 16.46 7.87
N SER A 47 -7.05 15.53 8.78
CA SER A 47 -6.23 14.32 8.95
C SER A 47 -6.74 13.18 8.07
N ASN A 48 -5.95 12.14 7.86
CA ASN A 48 -6.39 10.90 7.22
C ASN A 48 -6.52 9.80 8.28
N SER A 49 -7.48 8.89 8.09
CA SER A 49 -7.56 7.68 8.88
C SER A 49 -6.50 6.66 8.44
N VAL A 50 -6.24 5.63 9.26
CA VAL A 50 -5.36 4.51 8.86
C VAL A 50 -5.92 3.82 7.62
N GLY A 51 -7.24 3.66 7.54
CA GLY A 51 -7.92 3.10 6.37
C GLY A 51 -7.61 3.88 5.09
N ASN A 52 -7.73 5.21 5.12
CA ASN A 52 -7.40 6.05 3.97
C ASN A 52 -5.92 5.93 3.57
N LEU A 53 -5.01 5.86 4.54
CA LEU A 53 -3.57 5.73 4.26
C LEU A 53 -3.23 4.38 3.60
N VAL A 54 -3.89 3.29 4.00
CA VAL A 54 -3.70 1.97 3.37
C VAL A 54 -4.26 1.95 1.95
N LEU A 55 -5.47 2.48 1.72
CA LEU A 55 -6.04 2.61 0.38
C LEU A 55 -5.14 3.45 -0.52
N HIS A 56 -4.63 4.58 0.00
CA HIS A 56 -3.72 5.45 -0.72
C HIS A 56 -2.41 4.76 -1.10
N LEU A 57 -1.81 4.01 -0.16
CA LEU A 57 -0.61 3.22 -0.41
C LEU A 57 -0.83 2.22 -1.53
N CYS A 58 -1.92 1.46 -1.50
CA CYS A 58 -2.22 0.45 -2.52
C CYS A 58 -2.43 1.08 -3.90
N GLY A 59 -3.15 2.20 -3.97
CA GLY A 59 -3.30 2.98 -5.21
C GLY A 59 -1.98 3.55 -5.73
N ASN A 60 -1.11 4.04 -4.83
CA ASN A 60 0.22 4.55 -5.18
C ASN A 60 1.12 3.44 -5.76
N VAL A 61 1.20 2.29 -5.11
CA VAL A 61 2.00 1.14 -5.56
C VAL A 61 1.49 0.62 -6.90
N THR A 62 0.17 0.46 -7.04
CA THR A 62 -0.43 -0.02 -8.29
C THR A 62 -0.10 0.91 -9.46
N GLN A 63 -0.18 2.23 -9.26
CA GLN A 63 0.14 3.21 -10.30
C GLN A 63 1.65 3.22 -10.64
N TRP A 64 2.52 3.44 -9.65
CA TRP A 64 3.94 3.67 -9.94
C TRP A 64 4.69 2.38 -10.29
N ILE A 65 4.43 1.29 -9.56
CA ILE A 65 5.09 0.00 -9.80
C ILE A 65 4.31 -0.78 -10.85
N GLY A 66 3.01 -0.99 -10.65
CA GLY A 66 2.19 -1.79 -11.54
C GLY A 66 2.08 -1.20 -12.95
N SER A 67 1.62 0.05 -13.07
CA SER A 67 1.47 0.70 -14.37
C SER A 67 2.79 1.29 -14.87
N GLY A 68 3.52 2.01 -14.03
CA GLY A 68 4.76 2.70 -14.43
C GLY A 68 5.89 1.75 -14.84
N LEU A 69 6.16 0.70 -14.05
CA LEU A 69 7.22 -0.27 -14.35
C LEU A 69 6.69 -1.53 -15.05
N GLY A 70 5.55 -2.05 -14.57
CA GLY A 70 4.93 -3.28 -15.06
C GLY A 70 4.08 -3.11 -16.33
N LYS A 71 3.87 -1.87 -16.80
CA LYS A 71 3.04 -1.53 -17.97
C LYS A 71 1.61 -2.07 -17.88
N LYS A 72 1.09 -2.29 -16.67
CA LYS A 72 -0.32 -2.63 -16.44
C LYS A 72 -1.20 -1.38 -16.69
N PRO A 73 -2.47 -1.53 -17.11
CA PRO A 73 -3.38 -0.39 -17.20
C PRO A 73 -3.49 0.36 -15.86
N ASP A 74 -3.53 1.70 -15.91
CA ASP A 74 -3.79 2.53 -14.74
C ASP A 74 -5.28 2.88 -14.67
N ASN A 75 -5.99 2.26 -13.73
CA ASN A 75 -7.41 2.51 -13.47
C ASN A 75 -7.62 3.26 -12.15
N ARG A 76 -6.58 3.93 -11.63
CA ARG A 76 -6.61 4.60 -10.33
C ARG A 76 -7.58 5.77 -10.32
N THR A 77 -8.46 5.80 -9.32
CA THR A 77 -9.29 6.97 -9.00
C THR A 77 -8.85 7.53 -7.64
N ARG A 78 -7.83 8.39 -7.66
CA ARG A 78 -7.11 8.84 -6.45
C ARG A 78 -8.02 9.45 -5.39
N ASP A 79 -9.00 10.26 -5.79
CA ASP A 79 -9.85 10.97 -4.82
C ASP A 79 -10.70 10.01 -3.98
N LEU A 80 -11.07 8.83 -4.53
CA LEU A 80 -11.83 7.82 -3.78
C LEU A 80 -11.05 7.26 -2.58
N GLU A 81 -9.70 7.24 -2.63
CA GLU A 81 -8.85 6.75 -1.54
C GLU A 81 -9.01 7.60 -0.26
N PHE A 82 -9.26 8.90 -0.42
CA PHE A 82 -9.39 9.87 0.67
C PHE A 82 -10.84 10.19 1.01
N MET A 83 -11.76 10.04 0.04
CA MET A 83 -13.19 10.27 0.26
C MET A 83 -13.88 9.11 0.99
N GLU A 84 -13.29 7.92 1.01
CA GLU A 84 -13.81 6.79 1.78
C GLU A 84 -13.87 7.14 3.28
N LYS A 85 -15.04 6.97 3.87
CA LYS A 85 -15.32 7.31 5.28
C LYS A 85 -15.29 6.07 6.18
N GLY A 86 -15.47 4.89 5.60
CA GLY A 86 -15.59 3.64 6.35
C GLY A 86 -16.77 3.61 7.34
N PRO A 87 -16.77 2.67 8.30
CA PRO A 87 -15.77 1.61 8.41
C PRO A 87 -15.97 0.53 7.34
N LEU A 88 -14.92 0.28 6.56
CA LEU A 88 -14.80 -0.97 5.81
C LEU A 88 -14.19 -2.05 6.70
N PRO A 89 -14.56 -3.32 6.51
CA PRO A 89 -13.94 -4.43 7.22
C PRO A 89 -12.43 -4.47 7.02
N VAL A 90 -11.68 -4.83 8.07
CA VAL A 90 -10.21 -4.95 8.00
C VAL A 90 -9.78 -5.91 6.89
N SER A 91 -10.55 -6.97 6.64
CA SER A 91 -10.32 -7.91 5.54
C SER A 91 -10.24 -7.22 4.19
N ARG A 92 -11.04 -6.17 3.94
CA ARG A 92 -10.98 -5.42 2.68
C ARG A 92 -9.64 -4.70 2.50
N LEU A 93 -9.08 -4.13 3.57
CA LEU A 93 -7.76 -3.49 3.53
C LEU A 93 -6.64 -4.52 3.36
N LEU A 94 -6.78 -5.69 3.99
CA LEU A 94 -5.84 -6.81 3.80
C LEU A 94 -5.87 -7.35 2.37
N ASP A 95 -7.04 -7.44 1.76
CA ASP A 95 -7.21 -7.85 0.35
C ASP A 95 -6.51 -6.86 -0.59
N GLU A 96 -6.63 -5.55 -0.36
CA GLU A 96 -5.92 -4.55 -1.18
C GLU A 96 -4.40 -4.65 -1.03
N LEU A 97 -3.90 -4.89 0.19
CA LEU A 97 -2.47 -5.12 0.42
C LEU A 97 -1.97 -6.40 -0.27
N GLN A 98 -2.78 -7.46 -0.28
CA GLN A 98 -2.40 -8.71 -0.93
C GLN A 98 -2.22 -8.54 -2.45
N LYS A 99 -3.06 -7.73 -3.11
CA LYS A 99 -2.95 -7.49 -4.55
C LYS A 99 -1.64 -6.82 -4.98
N ILE A 100 -1.00 -6.08 -4.07
CA ILE A 100 0.26 -5.37 -4.36
C ILE A 100 1.51 -6.17 -3.98
N GLU A 101 1.33 -7.40 -3.48
CA GLU A 101 2.42 -8.36 -3.22
C GLU A 101 2.80 -9.20 -4.46
N GLU A 102 1.98 -9.15 -5.50
CA GLU A 102 2.12 -9.89 -6.78
C GLU A 102 2.92 -9.12 -7.85
#